data_AF-A0A163JHI9-F1
#
_entry.id   AF-A0A163JHI9-F1
#
_cell.length_a   1.000
_cell.length_b   1.000
_cell.length_c   1.000
_cell.angle_alpha   90.00
_cell.angle_beta   90.00
_cell.angle_gamma   90.00
#
_symmetry.space_group_name_H-M   'P 1'
#
loop_
_entity.id
_entity.type
_entity.pdbx_description
1 polymer ?
#
loop_
_entity_poly.entity_id
_entity_poly.type
_entity_poly.pdbx_seq_one_letter_code
_entity_poly.pdbx_strand_id
1 'polypeptide(L)'
;MFRFKANANNKTMDTKSKGATTENKSDEPTTSQPIFAPPHHYQPVSAAALSDDQQEKLDRLQEHMNTMLLPPTHEYFDNEKRFLTAGTLNRYMRARKWDYEAARTMLENTVKWRREYRPDQLDPEYIKPEACSKRKGVKILETSRFRTWR
;
A
#
# COMPACT_ATOMS: atom_id res chain seq x y z
N MET A 1 -48.51 -26.74 4.23
CA MET A 1 -48.35 -28.16 3.84
C MET A 1 -47.62 -28.19 2.52
N PHE A 2 -46.30 -28.40 2.52
CA PHE A 2 -45.50 -28.51 1.30
C PHE A 2 -44.65 -29.78 1.37
N ARG A 3 -44.85 -30.66 0.40
CA ARG A 3 -44.34 -32.03 0.33
C ARG A 3 -43.16 -32.06 -0.63
N PHE A 4 -41.94 -32.19 -0.13
CA PHE A 4 -40.76 -32.38 -0.96
C PHE A 4 -40.62 -33.85 -1.38
N LYS A 5 -40.43 -34.08 -2.68
CA LYS A 5 -40.30 -35.39 -3.30
C LYS A 5 -38.84 -35.82 -3.26
N ALA A 6 -38.55 -36.87 -2.50
CA ALA A 6 -37.23 -37.51 -2.49
C ALA A 6 -37.01 -38.26 -3.80
N ASN A 7 -35.85 -38.05 -4.42
CA ASN A 7 -35.32 -38.94 -5.46
C ASN A 7 -34.07 -39.61 -4.90
N ALA A 8 -34.16 -40.93 -4.74
CA ALA A 8 -33.08 -41.78 -4.29
C ALA A 8 -32.35 -42.34 -5.51
N ASN A 9 -31.03 -42.13 -5.58
CA ASN A 9 -30.03 -43.03 -6.17
C ASN A 9 -28.66 -42.31 -6.27
N ASN A 10 -27.73 -42.58 -5.36
CA ASN A 10 -26.63 -43.53 -5.62
C ASN A 10 -25.55 -43.51 -4.52
N LYS A 11 -25.47 -44.66 -3.85
CA LYS A 11 -24.32 -45.45 -3.42
C LYS A 11 -22.95 -44.76 -3.19
N THR A 12 -22.58 -44.81 -1.91
CA THR A 12 -21.28 -44.75 -1.24
C THR A 12 -20.11 -45.41 -2.00
N MET A 13 -18.98 -44.70 -2.07
CA MET A 13 -17.65 -45.31 -2.11
C MET A 13 -16.71 -44.55 -1.16
N ASP A 14 -16.38 -45.22 -0.06
CA ASP A 14 -15.33 -44.83 0.87
C ASP A 14 -13.96 -45.11 0.23
N THR A 15 -13.12 -44.08 0.08
CA THR A 15 -11.67 -44.26 -0.06
C THR A 15 -10.92 -43.30 0.85
N LYS A 16 -10.07 -43.95 1.64
CA LYS A 16 -9.28 -43.50 2.78
C LYS A 16 -8.13 -42.57 2.36
N SER A 17 -8.05 -41.45 3.08
CA SER A 17 -6.91 -40.55 3.32
C SER A 17 -5.49 -41.01 2.94
N LYS A 18 -4.77 -40.13 2.24
CA LYS A 18 -3.33 -39.71 2.33
C LYS A 18 -3.14 -38.67 1.21
N GLY A 19 -2.72 -37.42 1.41
CA GLY A 19 -1.64 -36.91 2.25
C GLY A 19 -0.58 -36.30 1.31
N ALA A 20 -0.51 -34.96 1.29
CA ALA A 20 0.60 -34.11 0.83
C ALA A 20 1.15 -34.29 -0.61
N THR A 21 0.85 -33.33 -1.48
CA THR A 21 1.72 -33.00 -2.63
C THR A 21 2.65 -31.88 -2.21
N THR A 22 3.94 -32.21 -2.26
CA THR A 22 5.12 -31.48 -1.80
C THR A 22 5.25 -30.08 -2.39
N GLU A 23 5.03 -29.05 -1.56
CA GLU A 23 5.65 -27.75 -1.76
C GLU A 23 7.14 -27.88 -1.42
N ASN A 24 8.01 -27.65 -2.39
CA ASN A 24 9.43 -27.45 -2.12
C ASN A 24 9.58 -26.16 -1.32
N LYS A 25 9.49 -26.24 0.00
CA LYS A 25 10.12 -25.27 0.89
C LYS A 25 11.62 -25.40 0.66
N SER A 26 12.17 -24.54 -0.19
CA SER A 26 13.59 -24.26 -0.13
C SER A 26 13.87 -23.72 1.27
N ASP A 27 14.61 -24.48 2.06
CA ASP A 27 15.16 -24.08 3.36
C ASP A 27 16.05 -22.85 3.15
N GLU A 28 15.46 -21.66 3.14
CA GLU A 28 16.24 -20.45 3.30
C GLU A 28 16.73 -20.43 4.75
N PRO A 29 18.03 -20.24 5.00
CA PRO A 29 18.57 -20.24 6.35
C PRO A 29 17.88 -19.13 7.15
N THR A 30 17.42 -19.46 8.36
CA THR A 30 16.90 -18.47 9.31
C THR A 30 17.92 -17.35 9.45
N THR A 31 17.64 -16.23 8.80
CA THR A 31 18.60 -15.14 8.67
C THR A 31 18.36 -14.19 9.84
N SER A 32 19.28 -14.18 10.81
CA SER A 32 19.28 -13.20 11.92
C SER A 32 19.76 -11.81 11.50
N GLN A 33 20.39 -11.70 10.33
CA GLN A 33 20.91 -10.45 9.78
C GLN A 33 19.89 -9.79 8.82
N PRO A 34 19.74 -8.45 8.84
CA PRO A 34 18.87 -7.76 7.90
C PRO A 34 19.40 -7.89 6.46
N ILE A 35 18.51 -8.24 5.54
CA ILE A 35 18.82 -8.34 4.12
C ILE A 35 18.68 -6.95 3.49
N PHE A 36 19.80 -6.37 3.04
CA PHE A 36 19.84 -5.00 2.53
C PHE A 36 19.59 -4.87 1.02
N ALA A 37 19.72 -5.96 0.28
CA ALA A 37 19.56 -5.98 -1.17
C ALA A 37 18.56 -7.07 -1.57
N PRO A 38 17.73 -6.83 -2.59
CA PRO A 38 16.84 -7.87 -3.09
C PRO A 38 17.66 -9.05 -3.65
N PRO A 39 17.14 -10.28 -3.59
CA PRO A 39 17.79 -11.45 -4.19
C PRO A 39 18.05 -11.24 -5.69
N HIS A 40 19.16 -11.75 -6.21
CA HIS A 40 19.57 -11.54 -7.61
C HIS A 40 18.55 -12.06 -8.65
N HIS A 41 17.70 -13.01 -8.27
CA HIS A 41 16.67 -13.58 -9.14
C HIS A 41 15.33 -12.84 -9.05
N TYR A 42 15.19 -11.86 -8.16
CA TYR A 42 13.97 -11.06 -8.04
C TYR A 42 13.90 -10.03 -9.15
N GLN A 43 12.89 -10.14 -10.01
CA GLN A 43 12.55 -9.12 -11.00
C GLN A 43 11.28 -8.38 -10.56
N PRO A 44 11.32 -7.05 -10.39
CA PRO A 44 10.13 -6.29 -10.03
C PRO A 44 9.11 -6.33 -11.16
N VAL A 45 7.83 -6.43 -10.81
CA VAL A 45 6.73 -6.33 -11.79
C VAL A 45 6.75 -4.94 -12.40
N SER A 46 6.88 -4.87 -13.73
CA SER A 46 6.83 -3.62 -14.48
C SER A 46 5.45 -2.96 -14.33
N ALA A 47 5.42 -1.65 -14.09
CA ALA A 47 4.16 -0.90 -14.02
C ALA A 47 3.43 -0.93 -15.38
N ALA A 48 2.09 -0.98 -15.34
CA ALA A 48 1.27 -0.87 -16.54
C ALA A 48 1.48 0.50 -17.22
N ALA A 49 1.48 0.51 -18.55
CA ALA A 49 1.55 1.74 -19.33
C ALA A 49 0.32 2.62 -19.02
N LEU A 50 0.56 3.92 -18.85
CA LEU A 50 -0.48 4.91 -18.61
C LEU A 50 -1.22 5.19 -19.92
N SER A 51 -2.53 5.37 -19.82
CA SER A 51 -3.36 5.86 -20.93
C SER A 51 -3.19 7.37 -21.10
N ASP A 52 -3.40 7.88 -22.31
CA ASP A 52 -3.29 9.32 -22.62
C ASP A 52 -4.17 10.19 -21.68
N ASP A 53 -5.42 9.79 -21.41
CA ASP A 53 -6.31 10.46 -20.45
C ASP A 53 -5.75 10.51 -19.03
N GLN A 54 -5.00 9.49 -18.63
CA GLN A 54 -4.37 9.41 -17.32
C GLN A 54 -3.17 10.35 -17.24
N GLN A 55 -2.42 10.48 -18.34
CA GLN A 55 -1.29 11.38 -18.44
C GLN A 55 -1.75 12.84 -18.39
N GLU A 56 -2.80 13.20 -19.12
CA GLU A 56 -3.35 14.57 -19.10
C GLU A 56 -3.75 14.99 -17.68
N LYS A 57 -4.41 14.10 -16.93
CA LYS A 57 -4.80 14.38 -15.53
C LYS A 57 -3.57 14.53 -14.61
N LEU A 58 -2.50 13.78 -14.86
CA LEU A 58 -1.26 13.89 -14.10
C LEU A 58 -0.55 15.21 -14.39
N ASP A 59 -0.48 15.59 -15.67
CA ASP A 59 0.15 16.85 -16.09
C ASP A 59 -0.60 18.04 -15.48
N ARG A 60 -1.94 18.01 -15.56
CA ARG A 60 -2.79 19.02 -14.91
C ARG A 60 -2.57 19.10 -13.39
N LEU A 61 -2.44 17.95 -12.73
CA LEU A 61 -2.19 17.92 -11.28
C LEU A 61 -0.78 18.44 -10.94
N GLN A 62 0.21 18.14 -11.78
CA GLN A 62 1.58 18.61 -11.62
C GLN A 62 1.67 20.13 -11.76
N GLU A 63 1.04 20.70 -12.78
CA GLU A 63 0.93 22.15 -12.96
C GLU A 63 0.29 22.80 -11.73
N HIS A 64 -0.84 22.27 -11.27
CA HIS A 64 -1.53 22.78 -10.10
C HIS A 64 -0.64 22.74 -8.84
N MET A 65 0.07 21.63 -8.60
CA MET A 65 1.01 21.54 -7.47
C MET A 65 2.17 22.51 -7.59
N ASN A 66 2.69 22.74 -8.79
CA ASN A 66 3.75 23.72 -9.01
C ASN A 66 3.32 25.14 -8.65
N THR A 67 2.04 25.49 -8.84
CA THR A 67 1.51 26.80 -8.38
C THR A 67 1.41 26.92 -6.87
N MET A 68 1.27 25.79 -6.16
CA MET A 68 1.11 25.77 -4.71
C MET A 68 2.46 25.73 -3.97
N LEU A 69 3.56 25.40 -4.66
CA LEU A 69 4.90 25.27 -4.08
C LEU A 69 5.34 26.53 -3.35
N LEU A 70 6.08 26.33 -2.26
CA LEU A 70 6.74 27.41 -1.54
C LEU A 70 7.80 28.11 -2.42
N PRO A 71 8.13 29.37 -2.14
CA PRO A 71 9.22 30.05 -2.84
C PRO A 71 10.57 29.35 -2.55
N PRO A 72 11.53 29.36 -3.50
CA PRO A 72 12.84 28.73 -3.33
C PRO A 72 13.68 29.25 -2.16
N THR A 73 13.32 30.41 -1.61
CA THR A 73 13.97 31.03 -0.45
C THR A 73 13.58 30.40 0.88
N HIS A 74 12.53 29.59 0.91
CA HIS A 74 11.99 29.01 2.14
C HIS A 74 12.75 27.73 2.53
N GLU A 75 13.14 27.58 3.80
CA GLU A 75 13.88 26.42 4.33
C GLU A 75 13.25 25.06 3.98
N TYR A 76 11.92 24.98 4.05
CA TYR A 76 11.18 23.75 3.77
C TYR A 76 10.96 23.43 2.28
N PHE A 77 11.38 24.31 1.35
CA PHE A 77 11.14 24.15 -0.09
C PHE A 77 11.70 22.84 -0.65
N ASP A 78 12.93 22.48 -0.30
CA ASP A 78 13.59 21.29 -0.81
C ASP A 78 12.89 20.00 -0.38
N ASN A 79 12.35 19.97 0.84
CA ASN A 79 11.59 18.83 1.35
C ASN A 79 10.25 18.69 0.62
N GLU A 80 9.56 19.81 0.36
CA GLU A 80 8.31 19.80 -0.37
C GLU A 80 8.50 19.37 -1.83
N LYS A 81 9.54 19.90 -2.48
CA LYS A 81 9.93 19.49 -3.84
C LYS A 81 10.31 18.01 -3.91
N ARG A 82 11.04 17.49 -2.92
CA ARG A 82 11.38 16.06 -2.82
C ARG A 82 10.13 15.18 -2.64
N PHE A 83 9.10 15.68 -1.97
CA PHE A 83 7.85 14.96 -1.80
C PHE A 83 7.02 14.91 -3.10
N LEU A 84 6.95 16.02 -3.83
CA LEU A 84 6.18 16.17 -5.07
C LEU A 84 6.92 15.60 -6.30
N THR A 85 7.09 14.28 -6.31
CA THR A 85 7.59 13.53 -7.48
C THR A 85 6.45 13.00 -8.33
N ALA A 86 6.72 12.68 -9.61
CA ALA A 86 5.74 12.05 -10.51
C ALA A 86 5.14 10.76 -9.91
N GLY A 87 5.94 9.96 -9.20
CA GLY A 87 5.48 8.77 -8.49
C GLY A 87 4.52 9.09 -7.34
N THR A 88 4.71 10.19 -6.62
CA THR A 88 3.77 10.66 -5.60
C THR A 88 2.43 11.04 -6.23
N LEU A 89 2.43 11.82 -7.31
CA LEU A 89 1.20 12.21 -8.00
C LEU A 89 0.41 10.97 -8.47
N ASN A 90 1.11 10.00 -9.08
CA ASN A 90 0.50 8.75 -9.52
C ASN A 90 -0.11 7.95 -8.36
N ARG A 91 0.55 7.87 -7.20
CA ARG A 91 0.01 7.21 -6.00
C ARG A 91 -1.31 7.82 -5.55
N TYR A 92 -1.41 9.15 -5.53
CA TYR A 92 -2.62 9.87 -5.11
C TYR A 92 -3.77 9.70 -6.11
N MET A 93 -3.47 9.75 -7.42
CA MET A 93 -4.45 9.51 -8.48
C MET A 93 -5.01 8.09 -8.41
N ARG A 94 -4.15 7.08 -8.22
CA ARG A 94 -4.59 5.68 -8.05
C ARG A 94 -5.46 5.47 -6.81
N ALA A 95 -5.10 6.09 -5.69
CA ALA A 95 -5.87 5.99 -4.45
C ALA A 95 -7.30 6.54 -4.60
N ARG A 96 -7.50 7.55 -5.47
CA ARG A 96 -8.81 8.14 -5.76
C ARG A 96 -9.44 7.64 -7.06
N LYS A 97 -9.02 6.47 -7.57
CA LYS A 97 -9.59 5.86 -8.78
C LYS A 97 -9.57 6.80 -10.00
N TRP A 98 -8.51 7.61 -10.14
CA TRP A 98 -8.34 8.59 -11.22
C TRP A 98 -9.35 9.75 -11.24
N ASP A 99 -9.96 10.06 -10.09
CA ASP A 99 -10.73 11.29 -9.87
C ASP A 99 -9.80 12.46 -9.51
N TYR A 100 -9.76 13.47 -10.39
CA TYR A 100 -8.87 14.62 -10.31
C TYR A 100 -9.18 15.52 -9.10
N GLU A 101 -10.43 15.93 -8.89
CA GLU A 101 -10.78 16.90 -7.83
C GLU A 101 -10.55 16.30 -6.44
N ALA A 102 -10.88 15.03 -6.30
CA ALA A 102 -10.63 14.25 -5.10
C ALA A 102 -9.14 14.08 -4.81
N ALA A 103 -8.33 13.74 -5.82
CA ALA A 103 -6.89 13.57 -5.67
C ALA A 103 -6.20 14.89 -5.34
N ARG A 104 -6.59 15.97 -6.03
CA ARG A 104 -6.12 17.33 -5.78
C ARG A 104 -6.35 17.74 -4.33
N THR A 105 -7.60 17.66 -3.85
CA THR A 105 -7.96 18.06 -2.48
C THR A 105 -7.16 17.25 -1.44
N MET A 106 -6.98 15.96 -1.68
CA MET A 106 -6.22 15.08 -0.78
C MET A 106 -4.73 15.44 -0.76
N LEU A 107 -4.16 15.79 -1.92
CA LEU A 107 -2.77 16.19 -2.02
C LEU A 107 -2.51 17.54 -1.37
N GLU A 108 -3.39 18.53 -1.59
CA GLU A 108 -3.33 19.85 -0.93
C GLU A 108 -3.35 19.72 0.60
N ASN A 109 -4.26 18.89 1.13
CA ASN A 109 -4.34 18.63 2.56
C ASN A 109 -3.08 17.94 3.10
N THR A 110 -2.50 17.01 2.33
CA THR A 110 -1.24 16.37 2.71
C THR A 110 -0.10 17.40 2.75
N VAL A 111 0.02 18.25 1.72
CA VAL A 111 1.07 19.27 1.66
C VAL A 111 0.94 20.24 2.84
N LYS A 112 -0.27 20.71 3.15
CA LYS A 112 -0.52 21.55 4.33
C LYS A 112 -0.08 20.86 5.63
N TRP A 113 -0.49 19.60 5.82
CA TRP A 113 -0.10 18.82 6.99
C TRP A 113 1.43 18.64 7.09
N ARG A 114 2.13 18.40 5.97
CA ARG A 114 3.59 18.31 5.97
C ARG A 114 4.27 19.63 6.31
N ARG A 115 3.70 20.77 5.89
CA ARG A 115 4.20 22.10 6.26
C ARG A 115 4.05 22.37 7.76
N GLU A 116 2.95 21.92 8.35
CA GLU A 116 2.64 22.09 9.77
C GLU A 116 3.48 21.18 10.67
N TYR A 117 3.52 19.88 10.38
CA TYR A 117 4.13 18.88 11.26
C TYR A 117 5.55 18.48 10.89
N ARG A 118 6.00 18.82 9.68
CA ARG A 118 7.36 18.58 9.16
C ARG A 118 7.94 17.23 9.60
N PRO A 119 7.32 16.11 9.19
CA PRO A 119 7.70 14.78 9.66
C PRO A 119 9.17 14.44 9.39
N ASP A 120 9.76 15.05 8.36
CA ASP A 120 11.17 14.91 7.99
C ASP A 120 12.16 15.49 9.03
N GLN A 121 11.72 16.38 9.92
CA GLN A 121 12.53 17.04 10.96
C GLN A 121 12.28 16.47 12.37
N LEU A 122 11.51 15.40 12.50
CA LEU A 122 11.20 14.81 13.81
C LEU A 122 12.43 14.10 14.39
N ASP A 123 12.73 14.39 15.66
CA ASP A 123 13.82 13.74 16.39
C ASP A 123 13.47 12.26 16.67
N PRO A 124 14.27 11.30 16.18
CA PRO A 124 14.06 9.90 16.47
C PRO A 124 14.11 9.57 17.96
N GLU A 125 14.92 10.28 18.76
CA GLU A 125 15.03 10.03 20.20
C GLU A 125 13.75 10.38 20.93
N TYR A 126 13.04 11.42 20.48
CA TYR A 126 11.74 11.81 21.01
C TYR A 126 10.65 10.74 20.75
N ILE A 127 10.72 10.02 19.64
CA ILE A 127 9.70 9.02 19.23
C ILE A 127 9.94 7.64 19.87
N LYS A 128 11.20 7.26 20.10
CA LYS A 128 11.60 5.97 20.71
C LYS A 128 10.79 5.55 21.95
N PRO A 129 10.55 6.41 22.96
CA PRO A 129 9.82 6.01 24.16
C PRO A 129 8.36 5.63 23.87
N GLU A 130 7.70 6.25 22.88
CA GLU A 130 6.33 5.90 22.52
C GLU A 130 6.25 4.57 21.75
N ALA A 131 7.25 4.28 20.92
CA ALA A 131 7.34 3.00 20.21
C ALA A 131 7.64 1.83 21.16
N CYS A 132 8.43 2.08 22.21
CA CYS A 132 8.79 1.07 23.21
C CYS A 132 7.72 0.92 24.31
N SER A 133 7.05 2.01 24.69
CA SER A 133 6.00 1.99 25.70
C SER A 133 4.69 1.50 25.09
N LYS A 134 4.47 0.19 25.22
CA LYS A 134 3.21 -0.47 24.85
C LYS A 134 2.05 0.27 25.52
N ARG A 135 1.25 1.03 24.76
CA ARG A 135 -0.12 1.37 25.18
C ARG A 135 -0.86 0.05 25.41
N LYS A 136 -0.96 -0.36 26.68
CA LYS A 136 -1.77 -1.51 27.10
C LYS A 136 -3.24 -1.15 26.86
N GLY A 137 -3.77 -1.45 25.68
CA GLY A 137 -5.21 -1.25 25.44
C GLY A 137 -5.68 -1.30 23.99
N VAL A 138 -4.82 -1.05 23.00
CA VAL A 138 -5.24 -1.11 21.58
C VAL A 138 -4.95 -2.51 21.05
N LYS A 139 -5.93 -3.41 21.16
CA LYS A 139 -5.94 -4.65 20.38
C LYS A 139 -6.17 -4.26 18.91
N ILE A 140 -5.10 -4.04 18.16
CA ILE A 140 -5.15 -4.14 16.71
C ILE A 140 -5.41 -5.63 16.45
N LEU A 141 -6.68 -6.00 16.34
CA LEU A 141 -7.06 -7.31 15.82
C LEU A 141 -6.74 -7.28 14.33
N GLU A 142 -5.51 -7.67 13.99
CA GLU A 142 -5.14 -8.06 12.65
C GLU A 142 -5.90 -9.36 12.33
N THR A 143 -7.19 -9.22 12.03
CA THR A 143 -7.94 -10.31 11.42
C THR A 143 -7.45 -10.41 10.00
N SER A 144 -6.48 -11.32 9.82
CA SER A 144 -6.11 -11.88 8.53
C SER A 144 -7.38 -12.27 7.79
N ARG A 145 -7.77 -11.41 6.84
CA ARG A 145 -8.74 -11.73 5.82
C ARG A 145 -8.16 -11.22 4.51
N PHE A 146 -7.17 -11.94 4.01
CA PHE A 146 -6.81 -11.94 2.60
C PHE A 146 -8.05 -12.36 1.81
N ARG A 147 -8.89 -11.39 1.47
CA ARG A 147 -9.99 -11.59 0.53
C ARG A 147 -9.38 -11.41 -0.85
N THR A 148 -8.97 -12.52 -1.45
CA THR A 148 -8.62 -12.59 -2.87
C THR A 148 -9.77 -11.99 -3.67
N TRP A 149 -9.49 -10.92 -4.42
CA TRP A 149 -10.42 -10.41 -5.42
C TRP A 149 -10.50 -11.46 -6.53
N ARG A 150 -11.69 -12.03 -6.72
CA ARG A 150 -12.09 -12.79 -7.89
C ARG A 150 -12.99 -11.91 -8.73
#